data_AF-A0A085LQR3-F1
#
_entry.id   AF-A0A085LQR3-F1
#
_cell.length_a   1.000
_cell.length_b   1.000
_cell.length_c   1.000
_cell.angle_alpha   90.00
_cell.angle_beta   90.00
_cell.angle_gamma   90.00
#
_symmetry.space_group_name_H-M   'P 1'
#
loop_
_entity.id
_entity.type
_entity.pdbx_description
1 polymer ?
#
loop_
_entity_poly.entity_id
_entity_poly.type
_entity_poly.pdbx_seq_one_letter_code
_entity_poly.pdbx_strand_id
1 'polypeptide(L)'
;MYNIRAVNGGTQMSATECQCTVSSTDGLSSFEVDPVIVMPRLDLSVHPVRLKALRSKWSHLHDLPLSDVSPDDVEMLIGMNVPLAHRHYDLRVQ
;
A
#
# COMPACT_ATOMS: atom_id res chain seq x y z
N MET A 1 12.83 -6.99 -16.62
CA MET A 1 11.66 -6.18 -17.02
C MET A 1 10.48 -7.12 -17.16
N TYR A 2 9.41 -6.86 -16.42
CA TYR A 2 8.21 -7.68 -16.35
C TYR A 2 7.11 -7.04 -17.18
N ASN A 3 6.24 -7.88 -17.76
CA ASN A 3 5.07 -7.42 -18.48
C ASN A 3 3.83 -7.83 -17.70
N ILE A 4 3.20 -6.86 -17.03
CA ILE A 4 2.12 -7.07 -16.07
C ILE A 4 0.80 -6.73 -16.74
N ARG A 5 -0.19 -7.59 -16.54
CA ARG A 5 -1.55 -7.39 -17.06
C ARG A 5 -2.53 -7.31 -15.91
N ALA A 6 -3.46 -6.35 -15.96
CA ALA A 6 -4.57 -6.30 -15.04
C ALA A 6 -5.43 -7.57 -15.15
N VAL A 7 -6.04 -8.00 -14.04
CA VAL A 7 -6.84 -9.25 -13.98
C VAL A 7 -8.00 -9.23 -14.97
N ASN A 8 -8.59 -8.05 -15.22
CA ASN A 8 -9.65 -7.86 -16.21
C ASN A 8 -9.14 -7.87 -17.68
N GLY A 9 -7.83 -7.98 -17.90
CA GLY A 9 -7.18 -8.00 -19.20
C GLY A 9 -7.14 -6.66 -19.95
N GLY A 10 -7.77 -5.60 -19.42
CA GLY A 10 -7.96 -4.33 -20.12
C GLY A 10 -6.72 -3.44 -20.18
N THR A 11 -5.76 -3.65 -19.28
CA THR A 11 -4.52 -2.86 -19.20
C THR A 11 -3.30 -3.76 -19.08
N GLN A 12 -2.23 -3.35 -19.75
CA GLN A 12 -0.93 -4.00 -19.76
C GLN A 12 0.17 -2.96 -19.59
N MET A 13 1.15 -3.24 -18.74
CA MET A 13 2.21 -2.29 -18.39
C MET A 13 3.54 -2.98 -18.16
N SER A 14 4.61 -2.33 -18.61
CA SER A 14 5.98 -2.72 -18.30
C SER A 14 6.33 -2.31 -16.87
N ALA A 15 6.92 -3.24 -16.13
CA ALA A 15 7.40 -3.02 -14.77
C ALA A 15 8.87 -3.44 -14.64
N THR A 16 9.55 -2.89 -13.65
CA THR A 16 10.95 -3.20 -13.36
C THR A 16 11.05 -3.70 -11.94
N GLU A 17 11.90 -4.70 -11.72
CA GLU A 17 12.22 -5.13 -10.37
C GLU A 17 13.37 -4.30 -9.83
N CYS A 18 13.25 -3.90 -8.57
CA CYS A 18 14.19 -3.04 -7.89
C CYS A 18 14.46 -3.60 -6.49
N GLN A 19 15.70 -3.50 -6.05
CA GLN A 19 16.04 -3.66 -4.65
C GLN A 19 15.97 -2.30 -3.96
N CYS A 20 15.29 -2.23 -2.83
CA CYS A 20 15.22 -1.00 -2.04
C CYS A 20 15.40 -1.26 -0.55
N THR A 21 15.89 -0.23 0.12
CA THR A 21 16.01 -0.20 1.58
C THR A 21 14.98 0.79 2.11
N VAL A 22 14.21 0.36 3.11
CA VAL A 22 13.30 1.25 3.84
C VAL A 22 13.95 1.60 5.16
N SER A 23 13.98 2.90 5.45
CA SER A 23 14.56 3.44 6.68
C SER A 23 13.53 4.29 7.40
N SER A 24 13.56 4.26 8.74
CA SER A 24 12.80 5.20 9.56
C SER A 24 13.32 6.62 9.36
N THR A 25 12.45 7.61 9.51
CA THR A 25 12.79 9.03 9.33
C THR A 25 13.78 9.54 10.39
N ASP A 26 13.87 8.86 11.53
CA ASP A 26 14.85 9.11 12.58
C ASP A 26 16.19 8.38 12.34
N GLY A 27 16.28 7.53 11.31
CA GLY A 27 17.47 6.77 10.94
C GLY A 27 17.83 5.62 11.88
N LEU A 28 17.02 5.35 12.91
CA LEU A 28 17.34 4.34 13.93
C LEU A 28 17.08 2.90 13.47
N SER A 29 16.31 2.73 12.40
CA SER A 29 15.98 1.42 11.86
C SER A 29 15.98 1.46 10.33
N SER A 30 16.55 0.42 9.72
CA SER A 30 16.37 0.16 8.31
C SER A 30 16.36 -1.33 8.03
N PHE A 31 15.74 -1.71 6.92
CA PHE A 31 15.77 -3.07 6.43
C PHE A 31 15.71 -3.08 4.90
N GLU A 32 16.32 -4.10 4.31
CA GLU A 32 16.17 -4.38 2.89
C GLU A 32 14.81 -5.04 2.67
N VAL A 33 14.09 -4.54 1.67
CA VAL A 33 12.85 -5.14 1.21
C VAL A 33 13.22 -6.20 0.17
N ASP A 34 12.52 -7.34 0.20
CA ASP A 34 12.56 -8.29 -0.91
C ASP A 34 12.31 -7.55 -2.24
N PRO A 35 12.88 -8.02 -3.36
CA PRO A 35 12.78 -7.34 -4.65
C PRO A 35 11.35 -6.87 -4.95
N VAL A 36 11.17 -5.56 -5.11
CA VAL A 36 9.88 -4.94 -5.35
C VAL A 36 9.66 -4.71 -6.84
N ILE A 37 8.41 -4.84 -7.27
CA ILE A 37 8.00 -4.51 -8.63
C ILE A 37 7.60 -3.03 -8.68
N VAL A 38 8.36 -2.25 -9.43
CA VAL A 38 8.12 -0.82 -9.66
C VAL A 38 7.32 -0.65 -10.95
N MET A 39 6.18 0.03 -10.84
CA MET A 39 5.35 0.42 -11.99
C MET A 39 5.39 1.94 -12.17
N PRO A 40 5.72 2.45 -13.37
CA PRO A 40 5.96 3.88 -13.58
C PRO A 40 4.69 4.74 -13.52
N ARG A 41 3.50 4.16 -13.72
CA ARG A 41 2.24 4.88 -13.64
C ARG A 41 1.09 3.92 -13.33
N LEU A 42 0.59 3.95 -12.11
CA LEU A 42 -0.69 3.31 -11.81
C LEU A 42 -1.78 4.36 -11.94
N ASP A 43 -2.74 4.16 -12.86
CA ASP A 43 -3.87 5.07 -12.98
C ASP A 43 -4.85 4.83 -11.83
N LEU A 44 -4.82 5.71 -10.83
CA LEU A 44 -5.65 5.66 -9.63
C LEU A 44 -6.99 6.38 -9.80
N SER A 45 -7.25 6.94 -10.98
CA SER A 45 -8.42 7.77 -11.28
C SER A 45 -9.77 7.06 -11.07
N VAL A 46 -9.76 5.75 -10.83
CA VAL A 46 -10.98 4.97 -10.86
C VAL A 46 -11.91 5.30 -9.68
N HIS A 47 -11.43 5.53 -8.45
CA HIS A 47 -12.32 5.90 -7.33
C HIS A 47 -11.59 6.63 -6.18
N PRO A 48 -11.80 7.94 -5.96
CA PRO A 48 -11.31 8.58 -4.74
C PRO A 48 -12.02 7.97 -3.53
N VAL A 49 -11.24 7.31 -2.69
CA VAL A 49 -11.72 6.74 -1.42
C VAL A 49 -12.01 7.90 -0.47
N ARG A 50 -13.29 8.19 -0.22
CA ARG A 50 -13.69 9.22 0.75
C ARG A 50 -13.47 8.70 2.17
N LEU A 51 -12.35 9.07 2.80
CA LEU A 51 -11.97 8.61 4.14
C LEU A 51 -13.03 8.95 5.19
N LYS A 52 -13.70 10.10 5.04
CA LYS A 52 -14.85 10.47 5.89
C LYS A 52 -15.99 9.44 5.85
N ALA A 53 -16.31 8.91 4.67
CA ALA A 53 -17.35 7.91 4.49
C ALA A 53 -16.92 6.52 5.00
N LEU A 54 -15.62 6.23 5.01
CA LEU A 54 -15.08 5.00 5.60
C LEU A 54 -15.07 5.06 7.13
N ARG A 55 -14.70 6.19 7.72
CA ARG A 55 -14.71 6.37 9.19
C ARG A 55 -16.08 6.16 9.81
N SER A 56 -17.14 6.63 9.14
CA SER A 56 -18.51 6.39 9.62
C SER A 56 -18.92 4.92 9.54
N LYS A 57 -18.32 4.15 8.64
CA LYS A 57 -18.57 2.72 8.47
C LYS A 57 -17.68 1.85 9.37
N TRP A 58 -16.43 2.26 9.60
CA TRP A 58 -15.39 1.49 10.27
C TRP A 58 -14.93 2.21 11.54
N SER A 59 -15.58 1.88 12.66
CA SER A 59 -15.34 2.50 13.97
C SER A 59 -13.89 2.43 14.45
N HIS A 60 -13.14 1.40 14.08
CA HIS A 60 -11.73 1.24 14.44
C HIS A 60 -10.79 2.25 13.73
N LEU A 61 -11.28 3.00 12.74
CA LEU A 61 -10.52 4.07 12.05
C LEU A 61 -10.79 5.47 12.63
N HIS A 62 -11.65 5.59 13.64
CA HIS A 62 -12.05 6.86 14.26
C HIS A 62 -10.85 7.65 14.82
N ASP A 63 -9.98 6.97 15.57
CA ASP A 63 -8.86 7.61 16.29
C ASP A 63 -7.60 7.80 15.45
N LEU A 64 -7.57 7.24 14.24
CA LEU A 64 -6.39 7.34 13.38
C LEU A 64 -6.33 8.73 12.71
N PRO A 65 -5.17 9.40 12.65
CA PRO A 65 -5.02 10.73 12.06
C PRO A 65 -4.99 10.71 10.53
N LEU A 66 -5.96 10.06 9.90
CA LEU A 66 -6.11 9.97 8.44
C LEU A 66 -6.76 11.25 7.88
N SER A 67 -6.28 11.74 6.74
CA SER A 67 -6.84 12.89 6.01
C SER A 67 -7.26 12.45 4.61
N ASP A 68 -8.32 13.05 4.05
CA ASP A 68 -8.63 12.87 2.63
C ASP A 68 -7.40 13.30 1.80
N VAL A 69 -7.01 12.48 0.82
CA VAL A 69 -5.81 12.68 -0.02
C VAL A 69 -6.27 12.89 -1.47
N SER A 70 -5.77 13.93 -2.14
CA SER A 70 -5.97 14.11 -3.58
C SER A 70 -5.08 13.12 -4.35
N PRO A 71 -5.47 12.63 -5.54
CA PRO A 71 -4.56 11.87 -6.40
C PRO A 71 -3.22 12.58 -6.64
N ASP A 72 -3.23 13.92 -6.69
CA ASP A 72 -2.02 14.73 -6.87
C ASP A 72 -1.12 14.78 -5.62
N ASP A 73 -1.65 14.42 -4.44
CA ASP A 73 -0.88 14.32 -3.19
C ASP A 73 -0.17 12.95 -3.05
N VAL A 74 -0.40 12.01 -3.99
CA VAL A 74 0.17 10.66 -3.95
C VAL A 74 1.39 10.56 -4.87
N GLU A 75 2.59 10.59 -4.28
CA GLU A 75 3.85 10.43 -5.03
C GLU A 75 4.16 8.96 -5.34
N MET A 76 3.86 8.05 -4.41
CA MET A 76 4.21 6.64 -4.51
C MET A 76 3.21 5.76 -3.77
N LEU A 77 2.84 4.63 -4.37
CA LEU A 77 2.05 3.58 -3.73
C LEU A 77 2.89 2.35 -3.49
N ILE A 78 2.83 1.84 -2.26
CA ILE A 78 3.47 0.58 -1.87
C ILE A 78 2.36 -0.42 -1.58
N GLY A 79 2.23 -1.41 -2.46
CA GLY A 79 1.39 -2.58 -2.23
C GLY A 79 2.25 -3.74 -1.76
N MET A 80 1.83 -4.44 -0.72
CA MET A 80 2.51 -5.65 -0.26
C MET A 80 1.49 -6.78 -0.12
N ASN A 81 1.78 -7.92 -0.75
CA ASN A 81 0.97 -9.12 -0.54
C ASN A 81 1.48 -9.82 0.73
N VAL A 82 0.90 -9.48 1.88
CA VAL A 82 1.22 -10.13 3.16
C VAL A 82 0.04 -10.96 3.66
N PRO A 83 -0.12 -12.21 3.20
CA PRO A 83 -1.11 -13.13 3.75
C PRO A 83 -1.01 -13.27 5.27
N LEU A 84 0.20 -13.09 5.82
CA LEU A 84 0.49 -13.21 7.25
C LEU A 84 0.07 -12.01 8.10
N ALA A 85 -0.25 -10.86 7.50
CA ALA A 85 -0.74 -9.68 8.23
C ALA A 85 -2.12 -9.93 8.87
N HIS A 86 -2.80 -11.00 8.47
CA HIS A 86 -4.05 -11.47 9.06
C HIS A 86 -3.86 -12.48 10.21
N ARG A 87 -2.63 -12.75 10.67
CA ARG A 87 -2.42 -13.60 11.84
C ARG A 87 -2.92 -12.88 13.10
N HIS A 88 -4.15 -13.19 13.50
CA HIS A 88 -4.64 -12.92 14.84
C HIS A 88 -3.83 -13.77 15.83
N TYR A 89 -3.04 -13.13 16.69
CA TYR A 89 -2.46 -13.78 17.84
C TYR A 89 -3.50 -13.77 18.96
N ASP A 90 -4.06 -14.95 19.25
CA ASP A 90 -4.92 -15.16 20.41
C ASP A 90 -4.03 -15.12 21.67
N LEU A 91 -3.79 -13.92 22.19
CA LEU A 91 -3.05 -13.72 23.44
C LEU A 91 -3.97 -14.12 24.60
N ARG A 92 -3.86 -15.37 25.06
CA ARG A 92 -4.43 -15.79 26.33
C ARG A 92 -3.44 -15.43 27.44
N VAL A 93 -3.74 -14.37 28.19
CA VAL A 93 -3.04 -14.05 29.43
C VAL A 93 -3.54 -15.00 30.50
N GLN A 94 -2.62 -15.72 31.14
CA GLN A 94 -2.90 -16.67 32.22
C GLN A 94 -2.79 -15.98 33.59
#